data_AF-A0A343J9M4-F1
#
_entry.id   AF-A0A343J9M4-F1
#
_cell.length_a   1.000
_cell.length_b   1.000
_cell.length_c   1.000
_cell.angle_alpha   90.00
_cell.angle_beta   90.00
_cell.angle_gamma   90.00
#
_symmetry.space_group_name_H-M   'P 1'
#
loop_
_entity.id
_entity.type
_entity.pdbx_description
1 polymer ?
#
loop_
_entity_poly.entity_id
_entity_poly.type
_entity_poly.pdbx_seq_one_letter_code
_entity_poly.pdbx_strand_id
1 'polypeptide(L)'
;MNKNIKLLSRLNVLSYTVMLFMYALVKSNSLDNLNNLTKFFIGSSPLLFMIITSFILASDANKEFKAIKYAARLDWGVRLAAFVIILFEISYGFNNMYLSLGIILILFIINCILENIMNRKLQEYEKYLVNKEDKKKEKISYLEKSNLRNMVKAANSSLFSYFIFVGISLSIANTKNMEGTEERYLIPVILSIAVAVWFAKKNYENYMNFYLDKEYAKKIFIRNFIFALAGYLISLILSFINMKRELYDYIIFIGIIFTIPVIVTMRRMFLRLKEIKDAIGKEDYNYFILKKD
;
A
#
# COMPACT_ATOMS: atom_id res chain seq x y z
N MET A 1 -8.20 -1.78 24.76
CA MET A 1 -7.67 -1.30 23.47
C MET A 1 -8.15 -2.25 22.37
N ASN A 2 -8.81 -1.74 21.34
CA ASN A 2 -9.32 -2.56 20.23
C ASN A 2 -8.17 -3.36 19.58
N LYS A 3 -8.42 -4.63 19.20
CA LYS A 3 -7.40 -5.54 18.61
C LYS A 3 -6.70 -4.92 17.40
N ASN A 4 -7.42 -4.19 16.56
CA ASN A 4 -6.88 -3.55 15.36
C ASN A 4 -5.97 -2.36 15.71
N ILE A 5 -6.30 -1.58 16.74
CA ILE A 5 -5.42 -0.50 17.23
C ILE A 5 -4.20 -1.07 17.94
N LYS A 6 -4.35 -2.20 18.64
CA LYS A 6 -3.22 -2.93 19.23
C LYS A 6 -2.25 -3.44 18.17
N LEU A 7 -2.76 -3.91 17.04
CA LEU A 7 -1.94 -4.27 15.89
C LEU A 7 -1.27 -3.06 15.26
N LEU A 8 -2.02 -1.95 15.07
CA LEU A 8 -1.47 -0.68 14.58
C LEU A 8 -0.32 -0.17 15.44
N SER A 9 -0.52 -0.14 16.75
CA SER A 9 0.47 0.32 17.74
C SER A 9 1.75 -0.51 17.68
N ARG A 10 1.62 -1.84 17.59
CA ARG A 10 2.78 -2.72 17.41
C ARG A 10 3.52 -2.45 16.12
N LEU A 11 2.81 -2.26 15.00
CA LEU A 11 3.42 -1.95 13.71
C LEU A 11 4.08 -0.57 13.69
N ASN A 12 3.51 0.41 14.40
CA ASN A 12 4.08 1.74 14.55
C ASN A 12 5.37 1.71 15.36
N VAL A 13 5.37 1.05 16.53
CA VAL A 13 6.60 0.84 17.31
C VAL A 13 7.66 0.17 16.45
N LEU A 14 7.31 -0.91 15.75
CA LEU A 14 8.26 -1.66 14.92
C LEU A 14 8.79 -0.82 13.75
N SER A 15 7.94 -0.01 13.12
CA SER A 15 8.35 0.95 12.08
C SER A 15 9.37 1.97 12.61
N TYR A 16 9.10 2.58 13.77
CA TYR A 16 10.03 3.52 14.40
C TYR A 16 11.32 2.87 14.90
N THR A 17 11.26 1.62 15.39
CA THR A 17 12.45 0.85 15.74
C THR A 17 13.33 0.61 14.51
N VAL A 18 12.74 0.21 13.38
CA VAL A 18 13.52 0.00 12.16
C VAL A 18 14.07 1.31 11.61
N MET A 19 13.31 2.40 11.69
CA MET A 19 13.78 3.75 11.38
C MET A 19 14.99 4.18 12.23
N LEU A 20 14.96 3.94 13.54
CA LEU A 20 16.11 4.19 14.43
C LEU A 20 17.30 3.26 14.14
N PHE A 21 17.03 2.00 13.79
CA PHE A 21 18.07 1.04 13.39
C PHE A 21 18.75 1.46 12.09
N MET A 22 18.00 1.93 11.10
CA MET A 22 18.54 2.53 9.86
C MET A 22 19.46 3.70 10.17
N TYR A 23 19.03 4.60 11.04
CA TYR A 23 19.82 5.75 11.48
C TYR A 23 21.15 5.31 12.13
N ALA A 24 21.10 4.32 13.02
CA ALA A 24 22.28 3.78 13.69
C ALA A 24 23.28 3.15 12.69
N LEU A 25 22.79 2.38 11.72
CA LEU A 25 23.63 1.72 10.71
C LEU A 25 24.36 2.72 9.80
N VAL A 26 23.72 3.84 9.47
CA VAL A 26 24.35 4.90 8.68
C VAL A 26 25.43 5.61 9.48
N LYS A 27 25.17 5.92 10.76
CA LYS A 27 26.20 6.58 11.60
C LYS A 27 27.36 5.69 11.97
N SER A 28 27.16 4.38 12.10
CA SER A 28 28.26 3.44 12.37
C SER A 28 29.07 3.09 11.11
N ASN A 29 28.80 3.72 9.95
CA ASN A 29 29.33 3.35 8.63
C ASN A 29 29.23 1.85 8.33
N SER A 30 28.32 1.16 9.02
CA SER A 30 28.15 -0.29 8.88
C SER A 30 27.19 -0.63 7.75
N LEU A 31 26.50 0.38 7.19
CA LEU A 31 25.63 0.22 6.04
C LEU A 31 26.41 -0.39 4.87
N ASP A 32 27.64 0.06 4.60
CA ASP A 32 28.43 -0.41 3.46
C ASP A 32 28.77 -1.91 3.54
N ASN A 33 28.90 -2.44 4.76
CA ASN A 33 29.18 -3.85 5.03
C ASN A 33 27.96 -4.77 4.85
N LEU A 34 26.76 -4.22 4.65
CA LEU A 34 25.56 -5.01 4.40
C LEU A 34 25.46 -5.39 2.92
N ASN A 35 24.99 -6.61 2.64
CA ASN A 35 24.68 -7.00 1.28
C ASN A 35 23.51 -6.15 0.71
N ASN A 36 23.43 -6.03 -0.61
CA ASN A 36 22.44 -5.19 -1.29
C ASN A 36 20.99 -5.58 -0.99
N LEU A 37 20.75 -6.87 -0.74
CA LEU A 37 19.41 -7.41 -0.45
C LEU A 37 18.95 -6.96 0.95
N THR A 38 19.82 -7.02 1.95
CA THR A 38 19.59 -6.55 3.32
C THR A 38 19.42 -5.04 3.35
N LYS A 39 20.24 -4.28 2.61
CA LYS A 39 20.06 -2.82 2.43
C LYS A 39 18.67 -2.49 1.88
N PHE A 40 18.22 -3.22 0.85
CA PHE A 40 16.90 -3.03 0.26
C PHE A 40 15.78 -3.34 1.25
N PHE A 41 15.84 -4.48 1.97
CA PHE A 41 14.80 -4.84 2.95
C PHE A 41 14.73 -3.82 4.10
N ILE A 42 15.88 -3.43 4.64
CA ILE A 42 15.94 -2.44 5.72
C ILE A 42 15.40 -1.09 5.24
N GLY A 43 15.89 -0.59 4.10
CA GLY A 43 15.49 0.72 3.55
C GLY A 43 14.01 0.81 3.14
N SER A 44 13.43 -0.29 2.65
CA SER A 44 12.02 -0.33 2.20
C SER A 44 11.03 -0.72 3.30
N SER A 45 11.50 -1.28 4.42
CA SER A 45 10.61 -1.77 5.48
C SER A 45 9.74 -0.70 6.15
N PRO A 46 10.17 0.55 6.42
CA PRO A 46 9.28 1.56 6.98
C PRO A 46 8.11 1.89 6.03
N LEU A 47 8.37 1.93 4.72
CA LEU A 47 7.34 2.09 3.69
C LEU A 47 6.36 0.90 3.68
N LEU A 48 6.87 -0.33 3.76
CA LEU A 48 6.02 -1.53 3.85
C LEU A 48 5.11 -1.47 5.09
N PHE A 49 5.63 -1.09 6.26
CA PHE A 49 4.80 -0.93 7.46
C PHE A 49 3.77 0.18 7.31
N MET A 50 4.12 1.31 6.69
CA MET A 50 3.16 2.38 6.37
C MET A 50 2.04 1.91 5.42
N ILE A 51 2.35 1.06 4.44
CA ILE A 51 1.36 0.49 3.53
C ILE A 51 0.43 -0.46 4.30
N ILE A 52 0.99 -1.40 5.07
CA ILE A 52 0.21 -2.38 5.86
C ILE A 52 -0.72 -1.68 6.85
N THR A 53 -0.23 -0.65 7.54
CA THR A 53 -1.04 0.12 8.50
C THR A 53 -2.13 0.98 7.84
N SER A 54 -1.88 1.50 6.63
CA SER A 54 -2.91 2.16 5.80
C SER A 54 -4.05 1.21 5.41
N PHE A 55 -3.75 -0.09 5.21
CA PHE A 55 -4.77 -1.11 5.03
C PHE A 55 -5.55 -1.42 6.31
N ILE A 56 -4.91 -1.38 7.49
CA ILE A 56 -5.59 -1.60 8.79
C ILE A 56 -6.55 -0.45 9.12
N LEU A 57 -6.11 0.79 8.90
CA LEU A 57 -6.87 2.03 9.19
C LEU A 57 -7.91 2.38 8.12
N ALA A 58 -8.19 1.44 7.23
CA ALA A 58 -9.13 1.56 6.14
C ALA A 58 -10.57 1.83 6.61
N SER A 59 -11.05 3.07 6.51
CA SER A 59 -12.44 3.45 6.84
C SER A 59 -13.52 2.69 6.09
N ASP A 60 -13.17 2.07 4.97
CA ASP A 60 -14.08 1.31 4.13
C ASP A 60 -14.21 -0.14 4.65
N ALA A 61 -13.25 -0.62 5.45
CA ALA A 61 -13.14 -2.01 5.90
C ALA A 61 -13.84 -2.30 7.22
N ASN A 62 -13.84 -1.30 8.09
CA ASN A 62 -14.58 -1.28 9.35
C ASN A 62 -15.25 0.09 9.43
N LYS A 63 -16.59 0.12 9.39
CA LYS A 63 -17.38 1.37 9.43
C LYS A 63 -17.06 2.20 10.67
N GLU A 64 -16.65 1.54 11.76
CA GLU A 64 -16.11 2.12 12.99
C GLU A 64 -14.94 3.09 12.77
N PHE A 65 -14.11 2.85 11.75
CA PHE A 65 -12.95 3.69 11.46
C PHE A 65 -13.27 4.97 10.69
N LYS A 66 -14.52 5.20 10.30
CA LYS A 66 -14.93 6.54 9.82
C LYS A 66 -14.72 7.61 10.88
N ALA A 67 -14.97 7.29 12.15
CA ALA A 67 -14.83 8.23 13.27
C ALA A 67 -13.37 8.66 13.51
N ILE A 68 -12.40 7.82 13.14
CA ILE A 68 -10.97 8.09 13.33
C ILE A 68 -10.23 8.48 12.04
N LYS A 69 -10.92 8.62 10.91
CA LYS A 69 -10.31 8.83 9.58
C LYS A 69 -9.33 10.00 9.52
N TYR A 70 -9.63 11.11 10.21
CA TYR A 70 -8.74 12.26 10.26
C TYR A 70 -7.48 11.99 11.09
N ALA A 71 -7.64 11.40 12.28
CA ALA A 71 -6.51 11.03 13.14
C ALA A 71 -5.60 9.98 12.48
N ALA A 72 -6.19 9.02 11.77
CA ALA A 72 -5.45 8.02 10.99
C ALA A 72 -4.63 8.63 9.84
N ARG A 73 -5.15 9.66 9.16
CA ARG A 73 -4.40 10.39 8.13
C ARG A 73 -3.24 11.18 8.72
N LEU A 74 -3.45 11.84 9.86
CA LEU A 74 -2.38 12.55 10.57
C LEU A 74 -1.30 11.57 11.05
N ASP A 75 -1.68 10.43 11.63
CA ASP A 75 -0.74 9.38 12.04
C ASP A 75 0.12 8.90 10.85
N TRP A 76 -0.50 8.67 9.70
CA TRP A 76 0.23 8.31 8.48
C TRP A 76 1.17 9.42 8.00
N GLY A 77 0.72 10.68 8.00
CA GLY A 77 1.54 11.82 7.59
C GLY A 77 2.76 12.05 8.50
N VAL A 78 2.58 11.91 9.82
CA VAL A 78 3.67 12.01 10.81
C VAL A 78 4.74 10.95 10.57
N ARG A 79 4.34 9.72 10.23
CA ARG A 79 5.29 8.63 9.90
C ARG A 79 6.03 8.87 8.60
N LEU A 80 5.32 9.37 7.58
CA LEU A 80 5.97 9.72 6.32
C LEU A 80 7.02 10.82 6.53
N ALA A 81 6.70 11.84 7.32
CA ALA A 81 7.65 12.90 7.66
C ALA A 81 8.88 12.35 8.38
N ALA A 82 8.70 11.47 9.38
CA ALA A 82 9.80 10.82 10.08
C ALA A 82 10.70 10.01 9.14
N PHE A 83 10.10 9.26 8.21
CA PHE A 83 10.83 8.47 7.23
C PHE A 83 11.61 9.35 6.24
N VAL A 84 11.02 10.44 5.75
CA VAL A 84 11.68 11.40 4.86
C VAL A 84 12.89 12.06 5.54
N ILE A 85 12.76 12.42 6.82
CA ILE A 85 13.87 13.00 7.59
C ILE A 85 15.05 12.02 7.67
N ILE A 86 14.76 10.74 7.90
CA ILE A 86 15.80 9.70 7.93
C ILE A 86 16.46 9.57 6.56
N LEU A 87 15.69 9.46 5.47
CA LEU A 87 16.28 9.40 4.13
C LEU A 87 17.15 10.62 3.82
N PHE A 88 16.72 11.82 4.22
CA PHE A 88 17.49 13.03 4.03
C PHE A 88 18.80 13.04 4.83
N GLU A 89 18.79 12.51 6.05
CA GLU A 89 20.01 12.30 6.84
C GLU A 89 20.96 11.32 6.15
N ILE A 90 20.45 10.24 5.57
CA ILE A 90 21.27 9.25 4.84
C ILE A 90 21.94 9.87 3.62
N SER A 91 21.18 10.65 2.83
CA SER A 91 21.66 11.24 1.56
C SER A 91 22.55 12.47 1.74
N TYR A 92 22.26 13.33 2.72
CA TYR A 92 22.89 14.65 2.83
C TYR A 92 23.69 14.86 4.11
N GLY A 93 23.52 14.00 5.13
CA GLY A 93 24.21 14.08 6.42
C GLY A 93 23.96 15.40 7.15
N PHE A 94 23.06 15.42 8.15
CA PHE A 94 22.97 16.62 8.99
C PHE A 94 24.21 16.74 9.87
N ASN A 95 24.72 17.96 9.98
CA ASN A 95 25.85 18.27 10.86
C ASN A 95 25.52 18.14 12.36
N ASN A 96 24.24 18.01 12.75
CA ASN A 96 23.82 17.99 14.15
C ASN A 96 22.96 16.77 14.51
N MET A 97 23.64 15.71 14.98
CA MET A 97 23.08 14.39 15.31
C MET A 97 21.91 14.42 16.30
N TYR A 98 22.01 15.26 17.33
CA TYR A 98 20.99 15.34 18.38
C TYR A 98 19.68 15.96 17.88
N LEU A 99 19.74 16.80 16.85
CA LEU A 99 18.57 17.46 16.29
C LEU A 99 17.68 16.48 15.52
N SER A 100 18.25 15.68 14.61
CA SER A 100 17.48 14.73 13.81
C SER A 100 16.89 13.60 14.66
N LEU A 101 17.66 13.08 15.61
CA LEU A 101 17.19 12.06 16.56
C LEU A 101 16.09 12.63 17.49
N GLY A 102 16.27 13.87 17.96
CA GLY A 102 15.26 14.58 18.75
C GLY A 102 13.94 14.78 17.99
N ILE A 103 13.99 15.16 16.72
CA ILE A 103 12.80 15.31 15.88
C ILE A 103 12.08 13.97 15.68
N ILE A 104 12.81 12.88 15.41
CA ILE A 104 12.22 11.53 15.25
C ILE A 104 11.51 11.09 16.54
N LEU A 105 12.12 11.33 17.71
CA LEU A 105 11.51 11.03 19.00
C LEU A 105 10.24 11.87 19.26
N ILE A 106 10.25 13.16 18.91
CA ILE A 106 9.05 14.01 19.00
C ILE A 106 7.94 13.47 18.10
N LEU A 107 8.24 13.10 16.85
CA LEU A 107 7.27 12.53 15.91
C LEU A 107 6.72 11.18 16.41
N PHE A 108 7.56 10.36 17.07
CA PHE A 108 7.11 9.14 17.72
C PHE A 108 6.14 9.42 18.88
N ILE A 109 6.44 10.41 19.74
CA ILE A 109 5.55 10.81 20.85
C ILE A 109 4.21 11.31 20.30
N ILE A 110 4.22 12.15 19.26
CA ILE A 110 3.00 12.62 18.58
C ILE A 110 2.19 11.44 18.06
N ASN A 111 2.85 10.42 17.51
CA ASN A 111 2.19 9.22 17.03
C ASN A 111 1.50 8.44 18.15
N CYS A 112 2.19 8.21 19.28
CA CYS A 112 1.61 7.59 20.47
C CYS A 112 0.38 8.35 20.99
N ILE A 113 0.40 9.69 20.95
CA ILE A 113 -0.75 10.54 21.32
C ILE A 113 -1.91 10.32 20.35
N LEU A 114 -1.65 10.32 19.04
CA LEU A 114 -2.67 10.08 18.01
C LEU A 114 -3.31 8.70 18.15
N GLU A 115 -2.53 7.66 18.44
CA GLU A 115 -3.03 6.31 18.72
C GLU A 115 -3.98 6.28 19.92
N ASN A 116 -3.64 6.97 21.00
CA ASN A 116 -4.49 7.04 22.18
C ASN A 116 -5.81 7.77 21.88
N ILE A 117 -5.77 8.85 21.10
CA ILE A 117 -6.97 9.57 20.63
C ILE A 117 -7.84 8.65 19.77
N MET A 118 -7.23 7.89 18.84
CA MET A 118 -7.96 6.92 18.01
C MET A 118 -8.63 5.85 18.87
N ASN A 119 -7.94 5.32 19.88
CA ASN A 119 -8.49 4.30 20.77
C ASN A 119 -9.67 4.81 21.61
N ARG A 120 -9.59 6.04 22.15
CA ARG A 120 -10.72 6.64 22.86
C ARG A 120 -11.94 6.84 21.95
N LYS A 121 -11.74 7.43 20.77
CA LYS A 121 -12.82 7.65 19.78
C LYS A 121 -13.46 6.35 19.31
N LEU A 122 -12.70 5.27 19.16
CA LEU A 122 -13.22 3.96 18.78
C LEU A 122 -14.06 3.32 19.89
N GLN A 123 -13.63 3.42 21.15
CA GLN A 123 -14.39 2.90 22.28
C GLN A 123 -15.73 3.65 22.47
N GLU A 124 -15.76 4.95 22.22
CA GLU A 124 -16.99 5.75 22.22
C GLU A 124 -17.92 5.36 21.07
N TYR A 125 -17.36 5.10 19.88
CA TYR A 125 -18.14 4.76 18.69
C TYR A 125 -18.67 3.32 18.71
N GLU A 126 -17.91 2.35 19.25
CA GLU A 126 -18.37 0.97 19.46
C GLU A 126 -19.58 0.93 20.42
N LYS A 127 -19.54 1.68 21.52
CA LYS A 127 -20.69 1.82 22.44
C LYS A 127 -21.93 2.39 21.74
N TYR A 128 -21.75 3.25 20.73
CA TYR A 128 -22.84 3.82 19.94
C TYR A 128 -23.38 2.84 18.88
N LEU A 129 -22.54 1.94 18.34
CA LEU A 129 -22.92 0.96 17.31
C LEU A 129 -23.60 -0.29 17.86
N VAL A 130 -23.25 -0.74 19.08
CA VAL A 130 -23.92 -1.87 19.76
C VAL A 130 -25.42 -1.59 19.95
N ASN A 131 -25.81 -0.31 20.04
CA ASN A 131 -27.23 0.10 20.09
C ASN A 131 -27.92 0.17 18.72
N LYS A 132 -27.23 -0.17 17.62
CA LYS A 132 -27.71 0.00 16.23
C LYS A 132 -27.64 -1.26 15.37
N GLU A 133 -27.18 -2.39 15.92
CA GLU A 133 -26.93 -3.64 15.17
C GLU A 133 -28.18 -4.32 14.58
N ASP A 134 -29.39 -3.87 14.89
CA ASP A 134 -30.60 -4.43 14.26
C ASP A 134 -30.91 -3.91 12.84
N LYS A 135 -30.14 -2.97 12.28
CA LYS A 135 -30.53 -2.35 10.98
C LYS A 135 -29.37 -2.16 10.01
N LYS A 136 -28.99 -3.26 9.35
CA LYS A 136 -28.86 -3.39 7.88
C LYS A 136 -28.08 -4.67 7.52
N LYS A 137 -28.78 -5.80 7.44
CA LYS A 137 -28.37 -6.85 6.49
C LYS A 137 -28.58 -6.25 5.10
N GLU A 138 -27.51 -5.78 4.46
CA GLU A 138 -27.59 -5.45 3.04
C GLU A 138 -28.07 -6.71 2.31
N LYS A 139 -29.21 -6.62 1.61
CA LYS A 139 -29.68 -7.69 0.75
C LYS A 139 -28.70 -7.82 -0.41
N ILE A 140 -27.71 -8.70 -0.24
CA ILE A 140 -26.81 -9.10 -1.33
C ILE A 140 -27.65 -9.79 -2.39
N SER A 141 -27.52 -9.32 -3.64
CA SER A 141 -28.26 -9.89 -4.75
C SER A 141 -27.84 -11.33 -5.00
N TYR A 142 -28.78 -12.20 -5.40
CA TYR A 142 -28.45 -13.57 -5.78
C TYR A 142 -27.40 -13.62 -6.91
N LEU A 143 -27.43 -12.64 -7.83
CA LEU A 143 -26.44 -12.47 -8.90
C LEU A 143 -25.02 -12.18 -8.36
N GLU A 144 -24.91 -11.43 -7.26
CA GLU A 144 -23.61 -11.21 -6.60
C GLU A 144 -23.12 -12.50 -5.93
N LYS A 145 -24.03 -13.29 -5.33
CA LYS A 145 -23.69 -14.58 -4.72
C LYS A 145 -23.23 -15.60 -5.76
N SER A 146 -23.92 -15.68 -6.91
CA SER A 146 -23.55 -16.61 -7.98
C SER A 146 -22.23 -16.22 -8.66
N ASN A 147 -21.89 -14.93 -8.74
CA ASN A 147 -20.62 -14.47 -9.31
C ASN A 147 -19.43 -14.46 -8.31
N LEU A 148 -19.63 -14.92 -7.07
CA LEU A 148 -18.66 -14.78 -5.99
C LEU A 148 -17.29 -15.37 -6.33
N ARG A 149 -17.26 -16.52 -7.00
CA ARG A 149 -16.01 -17.18 -7.44
C ARG A 149 -15.18 -16.28 -8.36
N ASN A 150 -15.82 -15.63 -9.33
CA ASN A 150 -15.15 -14.71 -10.25
C ASN A 150 -14.68 -13.44 -9.53
N MET A 151 -15.47 -12.94 -8.57
CA MET A 151 -15.09 -11.78 -7.75
C MET A 151 -13.84 -12.07 -6.90
N VAL A 152 -13.77 -13.24 -6.25
CA VAL A 152 -12.60 -13.66 -5.47
C VAL A 152 -11.36 -13.82 -6.34
N LYS A 153 -11.50 -14.51 -7.48
CA LYS A 153 -10.40 -14.70 -8.44
C LYS A 153 -9.89 -13.37 -8.97
N ALA A 154 -10.80 -12.44 -9.30
CA ALA A 154 -10.46 -11.11 -9.77
C ALA A 154 -9.74 -10.27 -8.72
N ALA A 155 -10.20 -10.28 -7.46
CA ALA A 155 -9.56 -9.51 -6.38
C ALA A 155 -8.12 -10.01 -6.11
N ASN A 156 -7.94 -11.32 -6.00
CA ASN A 156 -6.62 -11.93 -5.78
C ASN A 156 -5.68 -11.72 -6.98
N SER A 157 -6.19 -11.94 -8.21
CA SER A 157 -5.41 -11.70 -9.42
C SER A 157 -5.03 -10.23 -9.59
N SER A 158 -5.86 -9.30 -9.13
CA SER A 158 -5.59 -7.86 -9.20
C SER A 158 -4.40 -7.49 -8.32
N LEU A 159 -4.40 -7.96 -7.07
CA LEU A 159 -3.29 -7.77 -6.14
C LEU A 159 -1.98 -8.36 -6.69
N PHE A 160 -2.02 -9.58 -7.20
CA PHE A 160 -0.83 -10.21 -7.80
C PHE A 160 -0.30 -9.44 -9.02
N SER A 161 -1.19 -9.05 -9.94
CA SER A 161 -0.80 -8.28 -11.13
C SER A 161 -0.20 -6.92 -10.78
N TYR A 162 -0.70 -6.27 -9.72
CA TYR A 162 -0.17 -5.01 -9.23
C TYR A 162 1.24 -5.16 -8.65
N PHE A 163 1.50 -6.21 -7.85
CA PHE A 163 2.84 -6.46 -7.32
C PHE A 163 3.88 -6.66 -8.42
N ILE A 164 3.54 -7.42 -9.47
CA ILE A 164 4.43 -7.62 -10.63
C ILE A 164 4.66 -6.29 -11.36
N PHE A 165 3.61 -5.49 -11.57
CA PHE A 165 3.72 -4.19 -12.22
C PHE A 165 4.62 -3.21 -11.45
N VAL A 166 4.47 -3.13 -10.13
CA VAL A 166 5.34 -2.27 -9.30
C VAL A 166 6.78 -2.78 -9.30
N GLY A 167 6.97 -4.09 -9.08
CA GLY A 167 8.29 -4.69 -8.94
C GLY A 167 9.11 -4.73 -10.23
N ILE A 168 8.47 -4.82 -11.40
CA ILE A 168 9.16 -4.89 -12.69
C ILE A 168 9.00 -3.58 -13.46
N SER A 169 7.76 -3.18 -13.79
CA SER A 169 7.54 -2.05 -14.71
C SER A 169 7.89 -0.70 -14.08
N LEU A 170 7.36 -0.39 -12.89
CA LEU A 170 7.65 0.89 -12.22
C LEU A 170 9.09 0.98 -11.72
N SER A 171 9.73 -0.16 -11.43
CA SER A 171 11.11 -0.23 -10.96
C SER A 171 12.14 -0.12 -12.11
N ILE A 172 11.72 0.26 -13.32
CA ILE A 172 12.61 0.39 -14.49
C ILE A 172 13.74 1.39 -14.27
N ALA A 173 13.49 2.48 -13.54
CA ALA A 173 14.50 3.48 -13.22
C ALA A 173 15.69 2.90 -12.44
N ASN A 174 15.42 1.95 -11.53
CA ASN A 174 16.46 1.22 -10.80
C ASN A 174 17.04 0.08 -11.63
N THR A 175 16.18 -0.82 -12.12
CA THR A 175 16.61 -2.08 -12.75
C THR A 175 17.41 -1.89 -14.04
N LYS A 176 17.19 -0.78 -14.76
CA LYS A 176 18.01 -0.41 -15.92
C LYS A 176 19.41 0.06 -15.51
N ASN A 177 19.49 0.86 -14.46
CA ASN A 177 20.71 1.54 -14.01
C ASN A 177 21.41 0.79 -12.85
N MET A 178 21.21 -0.53 -12.75
CA MET A 178 21.93 -1.39 -11.80
C MET A 178 23.26 -1.85 -12.40
N GLU A 179 24.24 -2.09 -11.52
CA GLU A 179 25.51 -2.71 -11.91
C GLU A 179 25.26 -4.04 -12.64
N GLY A 180 25.84 -4.19 -13.82
CA GLY A 180 25.69 -5.38 -14.68
C GLY A 180 24.55 -5.31 -15.72
N THR A 181 23.68 -4.28 -15.68
CA THR A 181 22.65 -4.07 -16.71
C THR A 181 22.89 -2.87 -17.62
N GLU A 182 23.93 -2.07 -17.35
CA GLU A 182 24.25 -0.85 -18.10
C GLU A 182 24.50 -1.11 -19.59
N GLU A 183 25.25 -2.16 -19.94
CA GLU A 183 25.52 -2.56 -21.33
C GLU A 183 24.32 -3.26 -22.00
N ARG A 184 23.33 -3.72 -21.23
CA ARG A 184 22.14 -4.45 -21.71
C ARG A 184 20.83 -3.76 -21.33
N TYR A 185 20.85 -2.43 -21.27
CA TYR A 185 19.73 -1.62 -20.79
C TYR A 185 18.41 -1.84 -21.56
N LEU A 186 18.48 -2.34 -22.80
CA LEU A 186 17.31 -2.69 -23.61
C LEU A 186 16.48 -3.84 -23.02
N ILE A 187 17.11 -4.81 -22.35
CA ILE A 187 16.40 -5.98 -21.80
C ILE A 187 15.44 -5.56 -20.67
N PRO A 188 15.86 -4.81 -19.64
CA PRO A 188 14.95 -4.27 -18.62
C PRO A 188 13.80 -3.45 -19.20
N VAL A 189 14.08 -2.64 -20.24
CA VAL A 189 13.07 -1.77 -20.87
C VAL A 189 12.00 -2.60 -21.59
N ILE A 190 12.39 -3.58 -22.41
CA ILE A 190 11.45 -4.45 -23.13
C ILE A 190 10.59 -5.24 -22.14
N LEU A 191 11.21 -5.81 -21.10
CA LEU A 191 10.49 -6.56 -20.07
C LEU A 191 9.49 -5.66 -19.33
N SER A 192 9.90 -4.44 -18.98
CA SER A 192 9.07 -3.45 -18.32
C SER A 192 7.83 -3.08 -19.15
N ILE A 193 7.99 -2.86 -20.46
CA ILE A 193 6.88 -2.59 -21.39
C ILE A 193 5.95 -3.81 -21.50
N ALA A 194 6.51 -5.01 -21.67
CA ALA A 194 5.73 -6.24 -21.78
C ALA A 194 4.87 -6.48 -20.53
N VAL A 195 5.44 -6.28 -19.33
CA VAL A 195 4.72 -6.39 -18.07
C VAL A 195 3.66 -5.29 -17.92
N ALA A 196 3.92 -4.06 -18.38
CA ALA A 196 2.94 -2.97 -18.32
C ALA A 196 1.72 -3.26 -19.22
N VAL A 197 1.93 -3.80 -20.42
CA VAL A 197 0.85 -4.23 -21.33
C VAL A 197 0.07 -5.40 -20.74
N TRP A 198 0.77 -6.40 -20.20
CA TRP A 198 0.15 -7.53 -19.52
C TRP A 198 -0.69 -7.07 -18.31
N PHE A 199 -0.16 -6.15 -17.50
CA PHE A 199 -0.86 -5.56 -16.37
C PHE A 199 -2.13 -4.84 -16.83
N ALA A 200 -2.07 -4.02 -17.90
CA ALA A 200 -3.24 -3.34 -18.44
C ALA A 200 -4.36 -4.32 -18.81
N LYS A 201 -4.01 -5.38 -19.55
CA LYS A 201 -4.95 -6.46 -19.93
C LYS A 201 -5.52 -7.16 -18.70
N LYS A 202 -4.66 -7.58 -17.76
CA LYS A 202 -5.07 -8.33 -16.58
C LYS A 202 -5.98 -7.50 -15.68
N ASN A 203 -5.67 -6.21 -15.50
CA ASN A 203 -6.45 -5.32 -14.67
C ASN A 203 -7.84 -5.04 -15.28
N TYR A 204 -7.93 -4.91 -16.60
CA TYR A 204 -9.20 -4.84 -17.31
C TYR A 204 -10.06 -6.09 -17.08
N GLU A 205 -9.50 -7.28 -17.27
CA GLU A 205 -10.19 -8.56 -17.02
C GLU A 205 -10.67 -8.66 -15.57
N ASN A 206 -9.84 -8.27 -14.59
CA ASN A 206 -10.21 -8.32 -13.18
C ASN A 206 -11.40 -7.41 -12.87
N TYR A 207 -11.44 -6.22 -13.44
CA TYR A 207 -12.54 -5.28 -13.19
C TYR A 207 -13.83 -5.79 -13.83
N MET A 208 -13.73 -6.30 -15.06
CA MET A 208 -14.88 -6.90 -15.76
C MET A 208 -15.41 -8.14 -15.04
N ASN A 209 -14.56 -8.96 -14.42
CA ASN A 209 -15.00 -10.15 -13.70
C ASN A 209 -15.57 -9.84 -12.32
N PHE A 210 -15.14 -8.74 -11.70
CA PHE A 210 -15.58 -8.36 -10.36
C PHE A 210 -16.91 -7.63 -10.34
N TYR A 211 -17.10 -6.65 -11.22
CA TYR A 211 -18.32 -5.84 -11.26
C TYR A 211 -19.39 -6.48 -12.15
N LEU A 212 -20.64 -6.49 -11.66
CA LEU A 212 -21.79 -6.94 -12.44
C LEU A 212 -22.07 -5.97 -13.60
N ASP A 213 -22.07 -4.67 -13.31
CA ASP A 213 -22.18 -3.60 -14.31
C ASP A 213 -20.84 -3.40 -15.05
N LYS A 214 -20.83 -3.75 -16.34
CA LYS A 214 -19.64 -3.68 -17.19
C LYS A 214 -19.29 -2.26 -17.62
N GLU A 215 -20.27 -1.36 -17.76
CA GLU A 215 -20.02 0.03 -18.10
C GLU A 215 -19.33 0.75 -16.93
N TYR A 216 -19.85 0.51 -15.71
CA TYR A 216 -19.22 0.98 -14.49
C TYR A 216 -17.79 0.45 -14.33
N ALA A 217 -17.58 -0.85 -14.58
CA ALA A 217 -16.25 -1.47 -14.55
C ALA A 217 -15.27 -0.78 -15.52
N LYS A 218 -15.71 -0.49 -16.75
CA LYS A 218 -14.91 0.15 -17.79
C LYS A 218 -14.49 1.55 -17.37
N LYS A 219 -15.43 2.33 -16.81
CA LYS A 219 -15.18 3.70 -16.36
C LYS A 219 -14.14 3.74 -15.23
N ILE A 220 -14.25 2.84 -14.24
CA ILE A 220 -13.25 2.75 -13.16
C ILE A 220 -11.90 2.32 -13.72
N PHE A 221 -11.87 1.32 -14.59
CA PHE A 221 -10.63 0.85 -15.21
C PHE A 221 -9.90 1.98 -15.93
N ILE A 222 -10.57 2.70 -16.83
CA ILE A 222 -9.96 3.78 -17.62
C ILE A 222 -9.36 4.84 -16.69
N ARG A 223 -10.14 5.30 -15.71
CA ARG A 223 -9.66 6.31 -14.74
C ARG A 223 -8.39 5.82 -14.05
N ASN A 224 -8.41 4.63 -13.48
CA ASN A 224 -7.29 4.11 -12.69
C ASN A 224 -6.06 3.81 -13.57
N PHE A 225 -6.28 3.31 -14.79
CA PHE A 225 -5.24 2.99 -15.74
C PHE A 225 -4.51 4.23 -16.24
N ILE A 226 -5.22 5.34 -16.50
CA ILE A 226 -4.59 6.61 -16.92
C ILE A 226 -3.59 7.10 -15.88
N PHE A 227 -3.95 7.07 -14.58
CA PHE A 227 -3.02 7.47 -13.52
C PHE A 227 -1.83 6.51 -13.42
N ALA A 228 -2.06 5.19 -13.43
CA ALA A 228 -0.98 4.22 -13.38
C ALA A 228 -0.03 4.32 -14.59
N LEU A 229 -0.58 4.57 -15.79
CA LEU A 229 0.17 4.78 -17.02
C LEU A 229 1.02 6.05 -16.93
N ALA A 230 0.48 7.15 -16.40
CA ALA A 230 1.25 8.38 -16.17
C ALA A 230 2.45 8.14 -15.24
N GLY A 231 2.24 7.44 -14.11
CA GLY A 231 3.33 7.06 -13.19
C GLY A 231 4.39 6.18 -13.84
N TYR A 232 3.96 5.24 -14.68
CA TYR A 232 4.86 4.38 -15.46
C TYR A 232 5.67 5.17 -16.49
N LEU A 233 5.03 6.06 -17.25
CA LEU A 233 5.72 6.88 -18.25
C LEU A 233 6.75 7.81 -17.60
N ILE A 234 6.43 8.41 -16.45
CA ILE A 234 7.41 9.18 -15.67
C ILE A 234 8.61 8.31 -15.30
N SER A 235 8.36 7.10 -14.77
CA SER A 235 9.42 6.18 -14.38
C SER A 235 10.28 5.74 -15.56
N LEU A 236 9.65 5.48 -16.72
CA LEU A 236 10.32 5.08 -17.94
C LEU A 236 11.17 6.22 -18.52
N ILE A 237 10.61 7.42 -18.70
CA ILE A 237 11.33 8.58 -19.26
C ILE A 237 12.52 8.94 -18.37
N LEU A 238 12.29 9.05 -17.06
CA LEU A 238 13.34 9.43 -16.11
C LEU A 238 14.42 8.35 -15.96
N SER A 239 14.15 7.09 -16.33
CA SER A 239 15.17 6.05 -16.37
C SER A 239 16.29 6.32 -17.40
N PHE A 240 16.05 7.19 -18.40
CA PHE A 240 17.04 7.57 -19.41
C PHE A 240 17.89 8.77 -19.02
N ILE A 241 17.54 9.47 -17.95
CA ILE A 241 18.34 10.57 -17.45
C ILE A 241 19.35 10.01 -16.47
N ASN A 242 20.63 10.36 -16.67
CA ASN A 242 21.70 9.90 -15.79
C ASN A 242 21.64 10.71 -14.48
N MET A 243 21.33 10.03 -13.38
CA MET A 243 21.07 10.64 -12.07
C MET A 243 21.76 9.84 -10.97
N LYS A 244 21.98 10.47 -9.81
CA LYS A 244 22.44 9.74 -8.62
C LYS A 244 21.45 8.64 -8.26
N ARG A 245 21.94 7.49 -7.82
CA ARG A 245 21.13 6.29 -7.52
C ARG A 245 19.93 6.56 -6.61
N GLU A 246 20.12 7.41 -5.61
CA GLU A 246 19.09 7.84 -4.66
C GLU A 246 17.89 8.53 -5.34
N LEU A 247 18.11 9.24 -6.46
CA LEU A 247 17.05 9.91 -7.21
C LEU A 247 16.14 8.92 -7.94
N TYR A 248 16.65 7.74 -8.31
CA TYR A 248 15.83 6.70 -8.94
C TYR A 248 14.83 6.08 -7.95
N ASP A 249 15.16 5.98 -6.66
CA ASP A 249 14.23 5.53 -5.62
C ASP A 249 13.06 6.53 -5.44
N TYR A 250 13.33 7.83 -5.51
CA TYR A 250 12.28 8.87 -5.49
C TYR A 250 11.36 8.79 -6.71
N ILE A 251 11.89 8.45 -7.88
CA ILE A 251 11.10 8.26 -9.11
C ILE A 251 10.12 7.10 -8.96
N ILE A 252 10.58 5.97 -8.40
CA ILE A 252 9.71 4.82 -8.12
C ILE A 252 8.62 5.22 -7.11
N PHE A 253 8.97 5.97 -6.07
CA PHE A 253 8.01 6.46 -5.09
C PHE A 253 6.92 7.35 -5.72
N ILE A 254 7.32 8.29 -6.58
CA ILE A 254 6.38 9.10 -7.37
C ILE A 254 5.49 8.19 -8.23
N GLY A 255 6.09 7.22 -8.93
CA GLY A 255 5.36 6.22 -9.71
C GLY A 255 4.29 5.48 -8.90
N ILE A 256 4.62 5.08 -7.66
CA ILE A 256 3.67 4.42 -6.73
C ILE A 256 2.53 5.37 -6.35
N ILE A 257 2.79 6.66 -6.09
CA ILE A 257 1.73 7.65 -5.78
C ILE A 257 0.69 7.68 -6.90
N PHE A 258 1.13 7.66 -8.16
CA PHE A 258 0.23 7.63 -9.33
C PHE A 258 -0.62 6.35 -9.41
N THR A 259 -0.24 5.26 -8.72
CA THR A 259 -1.04 4.03 -8.66
C THR A 259 -2.07 3.98 -7.53
N ILE A 260 -2.12 4.99 -6.65
CA ILE A 260 -3.08 5.06 -5.54
C ILE A 260 -4.53 4.77 -5.96
N PRO A 261 -5.07 5.28 -7.09
CA PRO A 261 -6.44 4.96 -7.52
C PRO A 261 -6.67 3.46 -7.75
N VAL A 262 -5.66 2.75 -8.26
CA VAL A 262 -5.67 1.29 -8.46
C VAL A 262 -5.72 0.60 -7.09
N ILE A 263 -4.86 1.00 -6.15
CA ILE A 263 -4.81 0.44 -4.78
C ILE A 263 -6.15 0.62 -4.08
N VAL A 264 -6.75 1.82 -4.16
CA VAL A 264 -8.05 2.12 -3.56
C VAL A 264 -9.14 1.22 -4.14
N THR A 265 -9.11 0.94 -5.44
CA THR A 265 -10.10 0.09 -6.09
C THR A 265 -9.93 -1.37 -5.72
N MET A 266 -8.70 -1.89 -5.77
CA MET A 266 -8.37 -3.23 -5.28
C MET A 266 -8.83 -3.43 -3.85
N ARG A 267 -8.57 -2.44 -2.99
CA ARG A 267 -9.04 -2.46 -1.61
C ARG A 267 -10.56 -2.53 -1.53
N ARG A 268 -11.30 -1.70 -2.26
CA ARG A 268 -12.78 -1.78 -2.30
C ARG A 268 -13.28 -3.16 -2.72
N MET A 269 -12.61 -3.82 -3.65
CA MET A 269 -12.95 -5.18 -4.07
C MET A 269 -12.84 -6.18 -2.90
N PHE A 270 -11.72 -6.16 -2.16
CA PHE A 270 -11.54 -7.02 -0.98
C PHE A 270 -12.56 -6.75 0.12
N LEU A 271 -12.94 -5.49 0.30
CA LEU A 271 -13.89 -5.10 1.34
C LEU A 271 -15.31 -5.55 1.00
N ARG A 272 -15.70 -5.44 -0.26
CA ARG A 272 -16.98 -5.99 -0.72
C ARG A 272 -17.02 -7.52 -0.54
N LEU A 273 -15.92 -8.23 -0.78
CA LEU A 273 -15.84 -9.67 -0.50
C LEU A 273 -16.00 -9.99 0.99
N LYS A 274 -15.40 -9.18 1.86
CA LYS A 274 -15.56 -9.31 3.32
C LYS A 274 -17.02 -9.05 3.73
N GLU A 275 -17.64 -7.98 3.24
CA GLU A 275 -19.07 -7.68 3.47
C GLU A 275 -19.96 -8.84 3.02
N ILE A 276 -19.67 -9.43 1.85
CA ILE A 276 -20.43 -10.57 1.34
C ILE A 276 -20.31 -11.77 2.29
N LYS A 277 -19.08 -12.10 2.70
CA LYS A 277 -18.81 -13.18 3.66
C LYS A 277 -19.54 -12.99 4.99
N ASP A 278 -19.49 -11.78 5.54
CA ASP A 278 -20.09 -11.47 6.84
C ASP A 278 -21.63 -11.52 6.78
N ALA A 279 -22.23 -11.20 5.62
CA ALA A 279 -23.67 -11.19 5.46
C ALA A 279 -24.30 -12.54 5.09
N ILE A 280 -23.61 -13.40 4.32
CA ILE A 280 -24.12 -14.74 3.95
C ILE A 280 -23.64 -15.85 4.88
N GLY A 281 -22.62 -15.60 5.70
CA GLY A 281 -22.03 -16.61 6.57
C GLY A 281 -20.93 -17.42 5.88
N LYS A 282 -20.04 -18.00 6.69
CA LYS A 282 -18.80 -18.66 6.23
C LYS A 282 -19.07 -19.91 5.36
N GLU A 283 -20.12 -20.67 5.69
CA GLU A 283 -20.47 -21.91 5.00
C GLU A 283 -20.99 -21.63 3.58
N ASP A 284 -21.99 -20.76 3.46
CA ASP A 284 -22.53 -20.32 2.18
C ASP A 284 -21.45 -19.66 1.30
N TYR A 285 -20.59 -18.83 1.90
CA TYR A 285 -19.48 -18.19 1.19
C TYR A 285 -18.53 -19.21 0.58
N ASN A 286 -18.17 -20.26 1.31
CA ASN A 286 -17.33 -21.34 0.79
C ASN A 286 -18.04 -22.15 -0.30
N TYR A 287 -19.34 -22.41 -0.12
CA TYR A 287 -20.14 -23.11 -1.12
C TYR A 287 -20.14 -22.37 -2.47
N PHE A 288 -20.44 -21.07 -2.49
CA PHE A 288 -20.47 -20.27 -3.72
C PHE A 288 -19.09 -20.08 -4.37
N ILE A 289 -17.99 -20.21 -3.61
CA ILE A 289 -16.63 -20.21 -4.17
C ILE A 289 -16.28 -21.54 -4.84
N LEU A 290 -16.70 -22.65 -4.23
CA LEU A 290 -16.39 -24.00 -4.68
C LEU A 290 -17.33 -24.51 -5.77
N LYS A 291 -18.52 -23.91 -5.89
CA LYS A 291 -19.49 -24.24 -6.93
C LYS A 291 -18.85 -24.02 -8.32
N LYS A 292 -18.71 -25.11 -9.07
CA LYS A 292 -18.43 -25.06 -10.50
C LYS A 292 -19.74 -24.79 -11.23
N ASP A 293 -19.69 -23.87 -12.18
CA ASP A 293 -20.75 -23.70 -13.18
C ASP A 293 -20.94 -25.00 -13.96
#